data_AF-A0A8C4UBE3-F1
#
_entry.id   AF-A0A8C4UBE3-F1
#
_cell.length_a   1.000
_cell.length_b   1.000
_cell.length_c   1.000
_cell.angle_alpha   90.00
_cell.angle_beta   90.00
_cell.angle_gamma   90.00
#
_symmetry.space_group_name_H-M   'P 1'
#
loop_
_entity.id
_entity.type
_entity.pdbx_description
1 polymer ?
#
loop_
_entity_poly.entity_id
_entity_poly.type
_entity_poly.pdbx_seq_one_letter_code
_entity_poly.pdbx_strand_id
1 'polypeptide(L)'
;ILAAQQPLGGPPPSLTPPCPPPPAVTLPRHLICAYVNILPDAECRRAYPQRITPNMLCAGVRNKPIDSCQGDSGGPLSCNGTLQGIVSWGLQTCALPGHPGVYTRVCNYVGWILETMNRN
;
A
#
# COMPACT_ATOMS: atom_id res chain seq x y z
N ILE A 1 4.56 7.15 3.37
CA ILE A 1 4.62 5.70 3.15
C ILE A 1 5.68 5.09 4.09
N LEU A 2 5.28 4.72 5.31
CA LEU A 2 6.07 3.83 6.17
C LEU A 2 5.14 3.00 7.06
N ALA A 3 5.51 1.73 7.20
CA ALA A 3 4.82 0.67 7.91
C ALA A 3 4.94 0.82 9.44
N ALA A 4 3.86 0.46 10.15
CA ALA A 4 3.94 0.13 11.56
C ALA A 4 4.28 -1.36 11.72
N GLN A 5 5.48 -1.67 12.21
CA GLN A 5 5.77 -2.94 12.88
C GLN A 5 5.51 -2.75 14.38
N GLN A 6 4.69 -3.60 14.98
CA GLN A 6 4.43 -3.61 16.43
C GLN A 6 5.50 -4.43 17.16
N PRO A 7 6.08 -3.95 18.28
CA PRO A 7 6.85 -4.79 19.17
C PRO A 7 5.92 -5.58 20.12
N LEU A 8 6.18 -6.89 20.24
CA LEU A 8 5.51 -7.81 21.16
C LEU A 8 6.12 -7.66 22.57
N GLY A 9 5.34 -7.12 23.51
CA GLY A 9 5.67 -7.13 24.95
C GLY A 9 4.39 -7.15 25.77
N GLY A 10 4.10 -8.25 26.46
CA GLY A 10 2.88 -8.44 27.25
C GLY A 10 3.12 -8.34 28.77
N PRO A 11 2.18 -7.80 29.56
CA PRO A 11 2.20 -7.86 31.03
C PRO A 11 1.57 -9.16 31.58
N PRO A 12 1.82 -9.53 32.86
CA PRO A 12 1.41 -10.80 33.47
C PRO A 12 -0.10 -10.84 33.82
N PRO A 13 -0.67 -12.02 34.18
CA PRO A 13 -2.09 -12.23 34.12
C PRO A 13 -2.80 -11.79 35.40
N SER A 14 -3.86 -11.00 35.25
CA SER A 14 -4.91 -10.84 36.26
C SER A 14 -6.24 -11.30 35.68
N LEU A 15 -6.98 -12.03 36.51
CA LEU A 15 -8.14 -12.86 36.19
C LEU A 15 -9.26 -12.05 35.52
N THR A 16 -9.71 -12.56 34.37
CA THR A 16 -10.65 -12.00 33.37
C THR A 16 -10.23 -10.65 32.76
N PRO A 17 -9.51 -10.63 31.61
CA PRO A 17 -9.21 -9.37 30.95
C PRO A 17 -10.44 -8.89 30.16
N PRO A 18 -10.84 -7.61 30.25
CA PRO A 18 -11.62 -7.00 29.18
C PRO A 18 -10.85 -7.17 27.86
N CYS A 19 -11.55 -7.36 26.74
CA CYS A 19 -10.92 -7.46 25.42
C CYS A 19 -9.84 -6.37 25.29
N PRO A 20 -8.58 -6.72 24.96
CA PRO A 20 -7.56 -5.71 24.78
C PRO A 20 -8.08 -4.72 23.72
N PRO A 21 -7.99 -3.40 23.96
CA PRO A 21 -8.30 -2.44 22.91
C PRO A 21 -7.44 -2.81 21.69
N PRO A 22 -8.00 -2.71 20.46
CA PRO A 22 -7.20 -2.95 19.28
C PRO A 22 -5.93 -2.10 19.37
N PRO A 23 -4.76 -2.65 19.00
CA PRO A 23 -3.51 -1.91 19.13
C PRO A 23 -3.64 -0.54 18.49
N ALA A 24 -3.27 0.51 19.23
CA ALA A 24 -3.40 1.86 18.77
C ALA A 24 -2.56 2.06 17.50
N VAL A 25 -3.22 2.30 16.38
CA VAL A 25 -2.57 2.62 15.10
C VAL A 25 -1.92 3.99 15.24
N THR A 26 -0.60 4.04 15.26
CA THR A 26 0.15 5.31 15.34
C THR A 26 0.36 5.83 13.92
N LEU A 27 -0.36 6.89 13.56
CA LEU A 27 -0.21 7.57 12.28
C LEU A 27 0.76 8.76 12.40
N PRO A 28 1.57 9.04 11.38
CA PRO A 28 2.44 10.20 11.38
C PRO A 28 1.64 11.50 11.30
N ARG A 29 2.10 12.56 11.97
CA ARG A 29 1.49 13.90 11.92
C ARG A 29 1.88 14.70 10.67
N HIS A 30 2.89 14.23 9.95
CA HIS A 30 3.42 14.87 8.75
C HIS A 30 3.32 13.92 7.57
N LEU A 31 3.20 14.48 6.36
CA LEU A 31 3.21 13.71 5.13
C LEU A 31 4.58 13.01 4.96
N ILE A 32 4.55 11.73 4.58
CA ILE A 32 5.75 10.92 4.37
C ILE A 32 5.80 10.45 2.93
N CYS A 33 6.95 10.62 2.29
CA CYS A 33 7.23 10.09 0.95
C CYS A 33 8.16 8.89 1.02
N ALA A 34 8.06 7.98 0.05
CA ALA A 34 9.01 6.89 -0.15
C ALA A 34 9.30 6.70 -1.63
N TYR A 35 10.54 6.31 -1.95
CA TYR A 35 10.93 5.95 -3.30
C TYR A 35 10.75 4.45 -3.50
N VAL A 36 9.99 4.08 -4.52
CA VAL A 36 9.68 2.70 -4.89
C VAL A 36 9.90 2.50 -6.38
N ASN A 37 10.07 1.24 -6.80
CA ASN A 37 10.18 0.89 -8.22
C ASN A 37 8.90 0.19 -8.66
N ILE A 38 8.43 0.50 -9.88
CA ILE A 38 7.39 -0.31 -10.53
C ILE A 38 7.99 -1.68 -10.84
N LEU A 39 7.30 -2.73 -10.41
CA LEU A 39 7.74 -4.10 -10.60
C LEU A 39 7.09 -4.73 -11.83
N PRO A 40 7.75 -5.70 -12.49
CA PRO A 40 7.14 -6.42 -13.60
C PRO A 40 5.87 -7.16 -13.17
N ASP A 41 4.87 -7.21 -14.06
CA ASP A 41 3.60 -7.92 -13.79
C ASP A 41 3.82 -9.40 -13.39
N ALA A 42 4.85 -10.06 -13.89
CA ALA A 42 5.19 -11.43 -13.51
C ALA A 42 5.56 -11.56 -12.01
N GLU A 43 6.22 -10.54 -11.46
CA GLU A 43 6.55 -10.47 -10.03
C GLU A 43 5.28 -10.21 -9.20
N CYS A 44 4.41 -9.30 -9.64
CA CYS A 44 3.08 -9.12 -9.04
C CYS A 44 2.28 -10.42 -8.98
N ARG A 45 2.14 -11.12 -10.12
CA ARG A 45 1.33 -12.34 -10.22
C ARG A 45 1.90 -13.48 -9.39
N ARG A 46 3.21 -13.52 -9.20
CA ARG A 46 3.87 -14.48 -8.31
C ARG A 46 3.57 -14.17 -6.84
N ALA A 47 3.55 -12.90 -6.46
CA ALA A 47 3.19 -12.48 -5.10
C ALA A 47 1.68 -12.64 -4.80
N TYR A 48 0.83 -12.44 -5.81
CA TYR A 48 -0.63 -12.48 -5.70
C TYR A 48 -1.27 -13.31 -6.82
N PRO A 49 -1.20 -14.66 -6.74
CA PRO A 49 -1.75 -15.54 -7.77
C PRO A 49 -3.23 -15.27 -8.00
N GLN A 50 -3.64 -15.15 -9.28
CA GLN A 50 -5.03 -14.96 -9.72
C GLN A 50 -5.74 -13.68 -9.23
N ARG A 51 -5.05 -12.78 -8.51
CA ARG A 51 -5.65 -11.55 -7.97
C ARG A 51 -5.24 -10.28 -8.73
N ILE A 52 -4.23 -10.36 -9.59
CA ILE A 52 -3.70 -9.24 -10.36
C ILE A 52 -4.39 -9.16 -11.72
N THR A 53 -5.03 -8.03 -11.99
CA THR A 53 -5.70 -7.74 -13.27
C THR A 53 -4.86 -6.79 -14.13
N PRO A 54 -5.17 -6.63 -15.43
CA PRO A 54 -4.49 -5.65 -16.29
C PRO A 54 -4.64 -4.18 -15.83
N ASN A 55 -5.62 -3.91 -14.97
CA ASN A 55 -5.88 -2.57 -14.40
C ASN A 55 -5.04 -2.27 -13.16
N MET A 56 -4.11 -3.15 -12.81
CA MET A 56 -3.25 -3.03 -11.64
C MET A 56 -1.78 -3.00 -12.05
N LEU A 57 -0.95 -2.41 -11.18
CA LEU A 57 0.50 -2.51 -11.20
C LEU A 57 0.99 -2.66 -9.75
N CYS A 58 2.19 -3.22 -9.54
CA CYS A 58 2.81 -3.22 -8.21
C CYS A 58 4.02 -2.32 -8.18
N ALA A 59 4.26 -1.75 -7.00
CA ALA A 59 5.46 -1.01 -6.72
C ALA A 59 6.02 -1.38 -5.36
N GLY A 60 7.35 -1.39 -5.25
CA GLY A 60 8.04 -1.68 -4.00
C GLY A 60 9.55 -1.63 -4.17
N VAL A 61 10.28 -1.94 -3.10
CA VAL A 61 11.74 -2.05 -3.13
C VAL A 61 12.14 -3.44 -2.67
N ARG A 62 12.84 -4.18 -3.53
CA ARG A 62 13.33 -5.52 -3.19
C ARG A 62 14.22 -5.46 -1.94
N ASN A 63 14.01 -6.39 -1.03
CA ASN A 63 14.78 -6.56 0.21
C ASN A 63 14.79 -5.32 1.13
N LYS A 64 13.82 -4.40 1.00
CA LYS A 64 13.64 -3.29 1.94
C LYS A 64 12.20 -3.24 2.44
N PRO A 65 11.97 -2.89 3.72
CA PRO A 65 10.62 -2.77 4.27
C PRO A 65 10.00 -1.41 3.87
N ILE A 66 9.84 -1.17 2.57
CA ILE A 66 9.25 0.05 2.02
C ILE A 66 8.00 -0.33 1.24
N ASP A 67 6.84 0.11 1.74
CA ASP A 67 5.54 -0.20 1.15
C ASP A 67 4.47 0.78 1.65
N SER A 68 3.44 1.01 0.81
CA SER A 68 2.18 1.66 1.21
C SER A 68 1.47 0.86 2.29
N CYS A 69 0.74 1.53 3.17
CA CYS A 69 0.09 0.87 4.29
C CYS A 69 -1.34 1.36 4.51
N GLN A 70 -1.99 0.91 5.59
CA GLN A 70 -3.36 1.32 5.88
C GLN A 70 -3.45 2.83 6.05
N GLY A 71 -4.44 3.44 5.40
CA GLY A 71 -4.63 4.89 5.36
C GLY A 71 -3.93 5.58 4.19
N ASP A 72 -3.02 4.92 3.47
CA ASP A 72 -2.41 5.48 2.26
C ASP A 72 -3.30 5.30 1.00
N SER A 73 -4.38 4.51 1.06
CA SER A 73 -5.30 4.26 -0.06
C SER A 73 -5.82 5.55 -0.69
N GLY A 74 -5.77 5.63 -2.03
CA GLY A 74 -6.05 6.85 -2.78
C GLY A 74 -4.85 7.76 -2.99
N GLY A 75 -3.74 7.52 -2.27
CA GLY A 75 -2.50 8.29 -2.40
C GLY A 75 -1.81 8.09 -3.77
N PRO A 76 -0.99 9.06 -4.20
CA PRO A 76 -0.37 9.03 -5.52
C PRO A 76 0.92 8.18 -5.57
N LEU A 77 1.07 7.40 -6.64
CA LEU A 77 2.36 6.91 -7.11
C LEU A 77 2.78 7.75 -8.33
N SER A 78 3.78 8.61 -8.13
CA SER A 78 4.29 9.52 -9.17
C SER A 78 5.66 9.08 -9.68
N CYS A 79 5.84 9.11 -11.00
CA CYS A 79 7.12 8.94 -11.66
C CYS A 79 7.41 10.20 -12.48
N ASN A 80 8.48 10.92 -12.16
CA ASN A 80 8.89 12.16 -12.82
C ASN A 80 7.74 13.17 -12.97
N GLY A 81 6.97 13.39 -11.89
CA GLY A 81 5.85 14.33 -11.89
C GLY A 81 4.57 13.83 -12.57
N THR A 82 4.59 12.62 -13.15
CA THR A 82 3.42 12.01 -13.80
C THR A 82 2.80 10.96 -12.89
N LEU A 83 1.47 11.04 -12.69
CA LEU A 83 0.73 10.05 -11.92
C LEU A 83 0.66 8.71 -12.68
N GLN A 84 1.32 7.69 -12.14
CA GLN A 84 1.36 6.34 -12.72
C GLN A 84 0.36 5.41 -12.06
N GLY A 85 0.15 5.59 -10.75
CA GLY A 85 -0.74 4.74 -9.99
C GLY A 85 -1.40 5.41 -8.80
N ILE A 86 -2.41 4.75 -8.27
CA ILE A 86 -3.14 5.14 -7.06
C ILE A 86 -3.04 3.99 -6.08
N VAL A 87 -2.62 4.25 -4.83
CA VAL A 87 -2.52 3.22 -3.77
C VAL A 87 -3.89 2.54 -3.64
N SER A 88 -3.91 1.21 -3.76
CA SER A 88 -5.15 0.45 -3.77
C SER A 88 -5.19 -0.54 -2.61
N TRP A 89 -4.36 -1.59 -2.66
CA TRP A 89 -4.38 -2.66 -1.67
C TRP A 89 -3.03 -3.37 -1.55
N GLY A 90 -2.91 -4.20 -0.51
CA GLY A 90 -1.76 -5.05 -0.26
C GLY A 90 -2.16 -6.18 0.69
N LEU A 91 -1.18 -6.85 1.29
CA LEU A 91 -1.47 -7.73 2.42
C LEU A 91 -1.86 -6.92 3.66
N GLN A 92 -2.50 -7.58 4.63
CA GLN A 92 -2.85 -6.94 5.91
C GLN A 92 -1.60 -6.42 6.64
N THR A 93 -0.50 -7.15 6.56
CA THR A 93 0.80 -6.69 7.05
C THR A 93 1.56 -6.02 5.90
N CYS A 94 1.89 -4.75 6.07
CA CYS A 94 2.62 -3.96 5.10
C CYS A 94 4.11 -4.33 5.07
N ALA A 95 4.79 -4.00 3.97
CA ALA A 95 6.24 -4.12 3.85
C ALA A 95 6.78 -5.55 4.05
N LEU A 96 5.94 -6.55 3.76
CA LEU A 96 6.34 -7.95 3.78
C LEU A 96 7.28 -8.26 2.60
N PRO A 97 8.42 -8.93 2.85
CA PRO A 97 9.31 -9.36 1.77
C PRO A 97 8.56 -10.19 0.71
N GLY A 98 8.78 -9.84 -0.55
CA GLY A 98 8.17 -10.53 -1.69
C GLY A 98 6.70 -10.18 -1.96
N HIS A 99 6.09 -9.28 -1.18
CA HIS A 99 4.69 -8.87 -1.32
C HIS A 99 4.61 -7.35 -1.52
N PRO A 100 4.73 -6.87 -2.77
CA PRO A 100 4.71 -5.44 -3.05
C PRO A 100 3.30 -4.84 -2.98
N GLY A 101 3.18 -3.56 -2.64
CA GLY A 101 1.90 -2.86 -2.71
C GLY A 101 1.31 -2.86 -4.13
N VAL A 102 -0.02 -2.96 -4.22
CA VAL A 102 -0.79 -2.98 -5.46
C VAL A 102 -1.49 -1.64 -5.66
N TYR A 103 -1.34 -1.10 -6.86
CA TYR A 103 -1.81 0.21 -7.25
C TYR A 103 -2.73 0.09 -8.47
N THR A 104 -3.73 0.96 -8.58
CA THR A 104 -4.51 1.11 -9.82
C THR A 104 -3.60 1.66 -10.91
N ARG A 105 -3.63 1.08 -12.11
CA ARG A 105 -2.87 1.53 -13.29
C ARG A 105 -3.58 2.72 -13.95
N VAL A 106 -3.15 3.93 -13.62
CA VAL A 106 -3.82 5.17 -14.06
C VAL A 106 -3.86 5.31 -15.58
N CYS A 107 -2.84 4.82 -16.28
CA CYS A 107 -2.79 4.87 -17.75
C CYS A 107 -4.03 4.26 -18.43
N ASN A 108 -4.66 3.24 -17.82
CA ASN A 108 -5.86 2.61 -18.38
C ASN A 108 -7.13 3.47 -18.22
N TYR A 109 -7.09 4.50 -17.36
CA TYR A 109 -8.24 5.31 -16.98
C TYR A 109 -8.13 6.77 -17.46
N VAL A 110 -7.04 7.15 -18.14
CA VAL A 110 -6.80 8.53 -18.59
C VAL A 110 -7.99 9.10 -19.37
N GLY A 111 -8.57 8.33 -20.29
CA GLY A 111 -9.73 8.77 -21.06
C GLY A 111 -10.92 9.14 -20.16
N TRP A 112 -11.27 8.27 -19.22
CA TRP A 112 -12.34 8.51 -18.26
C TRP A 112 -12.05 9.69 -17.33
N ILE A 113 -10.80 9.83 -16.86
CA ILE A 113 -10.38 10.93 -15.98
C ILE A 113 -10.54 12.27 -16.70
N LEU A 114 -10.00 12.40 -17.92
CA LEU A 114 -10.11 13.60 -18.73
C LEU A 114 -11.56 13.94 -19.08
N GLU A 115 -12.36 12.94 -19.46
CA GLU A 115 -13.78 13.13 -19.74
C GLU A 115 -14.56 13.61 -18.49
N THR A 116 -14.19 13.14 -17.30
CA THR A 116 -14.83 13.54 -16.04
C THR A 116 -14.44 14.96 -15.64
N MET A 117 -13.15 15.32 -15.76
CA MET A 117 -12.65 16.67 -15.48
C MET A 117 -13.16 17.72 -16.46
N ASN A 118 -13.49 17.35 -17.69
CA ASN A 118 -14.07 18.29 -18.67
C ASN A 118 -15.58 18.48 -18.48
N ARG A 119 -16.25 17.55 -17.80
CA ARG A 119 -17.70 17.60 -17.58
C ARG A 119 -18.12 18.35 -16.32
N ASN A 120 -17.20 18.60 -15.38
CA ASN A 120 -17.46 19.21 -14.07
C ASN A 120 -16.42 20.29 -13.77
#